data_AF-A0A532CMT2-F1
#
_entry.id   AF-A0A532CMT2-F1
#
_cell.length_a   1.000
_cell.length_b   1.000
_cell.length_c   1.000
_cell.angle_alpha   90.00
_cell.angle_beta   90.00
_cell.angle_gamma   90.00
#
_symmetry.space_group_name_H-M   'P 1'
#
loop_
_entity.id
_entity.type
_entity.pdbx_description
1 polymer ?
#
loop_
_entity_poly.entity_id
_entity_poly.type
_entity_poly.pdbx_seq_one_letter_code
_entity_poly.pdbx_strand_id
1 'polypeptide(L)'
;MLAEQQRLDEDAQRRRHWKRWGPYLSERAWGTVREDYSPHGTAWEAFPHDHARSRAYRWNEDGLAGICDRHQYICFAIALWNGRDPILKERIFG
;
A
#
# COMPACT_ATOMS: atom_id res chain seq x y z
N MET A 1 -19.00 23.84 -14.88
CA MET A 1 -18.41 22.51 -14.60
C MET A 1 -18.06 22.43 -13.13
N LEU A 2 -18.22 21.26 -12.51
CA LEU A 2 -17.72 21.00 -11.15
C LEU A 2 -16.19 21.02 -11.16
N ALA A 3 -15.56 21.48 -10.07
CA ALA A 3 -14.10 21.53 -9.97
C ALA A 3 -13.43 20.18 -10.22
N GLU A 4 -14.06 19.07 -9.77
CA GLU A 4 -13.54 17.73 -10.03
C GLU A 4 -13.58 17.34 -11.51
N GLN A 5 -14.67 17.68 -12.22
CA GLN A 5 -14.77 17.42 -13.66
C GLN A 5 -13.62 18.09 -14.42
N GLN A 6 -13.30 19.34 -14.06
CA GLN A 6 -12.18 20.06 -14.65
C GLN A 6 -10.84 19.38 -14.37
N ARG A 7 -10.59 18.91 -13.14
CA ARG A 7 -9.35 18.18 -12.82
C ARG A 7 -9.24 16.89 -13.63
N LEU A 8 -10.33 16.14 -13.78
CA LEU A 8 -10.34 14.91 -14.58
C LEU A 8 -10.08 15.18 -16.06
N ASP A 9 -10.66 16.24 -16.62
CA ASP A 9 -10.42 16.64 -18.01
C ASP A 9 -8.96 17.09 -18.23
N GLU A 10 -8.41 17.88 -17.30
CA GLU A 10 -7.00 18.30 -17.32
C GLU A 10 -6.02 17.13 -17.22
N ASP A 11 -6.33 16.10 -16.41
CA ASP A 11 -5.54 14.87 -16.27
C ASP A 11 -5.62 14.00 -17.53
N ALA A 12 -6.82 13.80 -18.07
CA ALA A 12 -7.05 13.05 -19.31
C ALA A 12 -6.31 13.67 -20.50
N GLN A 13 -6.29 15.00 -20.58
CA GLN A 13 -5.56 15.76 -21.61
C GLN A 13 -4.07 15.93 -21.28
N ARG A 14 -3.59 15.38 -20.15
CA ARG A 14 -2.20 15.49 -19.67
C ARG A 14 -1.71 16.93 -19.49
N ARG A 15 -2.61 17.89 -19.24
CA ARG A 15 -2.27 19.28 -18.93
C ARG A 15 -1.80 19.46 -17.50
N ARG A 16 -2.38 18.69 -16.57
CA ARG A 16 -1.96 18.60 -15.16
C ARG A 16 -2.08 17.17 -14.69
N HIS A 17 -1.08 16.68 -13.97
CA HIS A 17 -1.02 15.27 -13.54
C HIS A 17 -1.66 15.07 -12.17
N TRP A 18 -2.96 15.28 -12.07
CA TRP A 18 -3.70 15.21 -10.81
C TRP A 18 -3.66 13.81 -10.16
N LYS A 19 -3.48 12.75 -10.97
CA LYS A 19 -3.36 11.36 -10.49
C LYS A 19 -1.91 10.89 -10.30
N ARG A 20 -0.95 11.81 -10.20
CA ARG A 20 0.46 11.43 -9.97
C ARG A 20 0.66 10.82 -8.59
N TRP A 21 -0.05 11.32 -7.58
CA TRP A 21 -0.04 10.84 -6.20
C TRP A 21 -1.47 10.53 -5.77
N GLY A 22 -1.64 9.48 -4.98
CA GLY A 22 -2.95 9.11 -4.48
C GLY A 22 -2.90 7.93 -3.53
N PRO A 23 -4.08 7.50 -3.03
CA PRO A 23 -4.22 6.34 -2.16
C PRO A 23 -4.18 5.04 -2.98
N TYR A 24 -3.05 4.79 -3.65
CA TYR A 24 -2.84 3.58 -4.44
C TYR A 24 -2.07 2.50 -3.66
N LEU A 25 -1.58 2.83 -2.46
CA LEU A 25 -0.94 1.89 -1.54
C LEU A 25 -2.00 1.00 -0.88
N SER A 26 -1.73 -0.30 -0.82
CA SER A 26 -2.66 -1.23 -0.18
C SER A 26 -2.56 -1.14 1.34
N GLU A 27 -3.67 -1.30 2.05
CA GLU A 27 -3.65 -1.33 3.52
C GLU A 27 -3.03 -2.64 4.08
N ARG A 28 -3.03 -3.70 3.25
CA ARG A 28 -2.42 -5.01 3.50
C ARG A 28 -2.05 -5.68 2.18
N ALA A 29 -0.80 -6.08 2.03
CA ALA A 29 -0.33 -6.89 0.91
C ALA A 29 0.43 -8.16 1.35
N TRP A 30 0.80 -8.29 2.63
CA TRP A 30 1.22 -9.59 3.21
C TRP A 30 0.08 -10.61 3.24
N GLY A 31 0.41 -11.91 3.17
CA GLY A 31 -0.58 -12.99 3.17
C GLY A 31 -1.53 -12.97 1.96
N THR A 32 -1.05 -12.51 0.80
CA THR A 32 -1.81 -12.48 -0.46
C THR A 32 -1.23 -13.46 -1.47
N VAL A 33 -2.07 -13.95 -2.40
CA VAL A 33 -1.66 -14.89 -3.46
C VAL A 33 -0.51 -14.33 -4.32
N ARG A 34 -0.41 -13.01 -4.43
CA ARG A 34 0.63 -12.35 -5.25
C ARG A 34 2.02 -12.45 -4.62
N GLU A 35 2.10 -12.54 -3.30
CA GLU A 35 3.34 -12.73 -2.54
C GLU A 35 3.52 -14.18 -2.05
N ASP A 36 2.66 -15.09 -2.51
CA ASP A 36 2.71 -16.51 -2.14
C ASP A 36 3.73 -17.26 -3.00
N TYR A 37 4.78 -17.73 -2.35
CA TYR A 37 5.82 -18.58 -2.95
C TYR A 37 5.83 -19.98 -2.32
N SER A 38 4.77 -20.36 -1.61
CA SER A 38 4.62 -21.69 -1.03
C SER A 38 4.39 -22.75 -2.12
N PRO A 39 4.78 -24.00 -1.88
CA PRO A 39 4.50 -25.10 -2.81
C PRO A 39 3.01 -25.48 -2.88
N HIS A 40 2.18 -25.03 -1.93
CA HIS A 40 0.80 -25.48 -1.76
C HIS A 40 -0.26 -24.37 -1.78
N GLY A 41 0.12 -23.12 -2.07
CA GLY A 41 -0.83 -22.00 -2.09
C GLY A 41 -1.26 -21.52 -0.70
N THR A 42 -0.41 -21.67 0.32
CA THR A 42 -0.66 -21.27 1.71
C THR A 42 -0.09 -19.87 2.03
N ALA A 43 -0.64 -18.85 1.36
CA ALA A 43 -0.14 -17.47 1.40
C ALA A 43 0.08 -16.89 2.82
N TRP A 44 -0.81 -17.17 3.77
CA TRP A 44 -0.71 -16.65 5.14
C TRP A 44 0.40 -17.31 5.96
N GLU A 45 0.69 -18.58 5.68
CA GLU A 45 1.76 -19.34 6.33
C GLU A 45 3.13 -18.98 5.71
N ALA A 46 3.18 -18.83 4.39
CA ALA A 46 4.42 -18.50 3.69
C ALA A 46 4.82 -17.03 3.79
N PHE A 47 3.85 -16.13 3.97
CA PHE A 47 4.14 -14.72 4.21
C PHE A 47 3.25 -14.14 5.31
N PRO A 48 3.54 -14.45 6.59
CA PRO A 48 2.79 -13.96 7.73
C PRO A 48 3.10 -12.50 8.05
N HIS A 49 2.26 -11.90 8.90
CA HIS A 49 2.41 -10.52 9.37
C HIS A 49 3.80 -10.22 9.97
N ASP A 50 4.40 -11.16 10.71
CA ASP A 50 5.72 -10.94 11.31
C ASP A 50 6.82 -10.73 10.27
N HIS A 51 6.70 -11.38 9.10
CA HIS A 51 7.62 -11.15 8.00
C HIS A 51 7.36 -9.82 7.30
N ALA A 52 6.10 -9.37 7.22
CA ALA A 52 5.68 -8.13 6.57
C ALA A 52 6.47 -6.90 7.07
N ARG A 53 6.87 -6.92 8.35
CA ARG A 53 7.60 -5.83 9.02
C ARG A 53 9.05 -5.67 8.55
N SER A 54 9.64 -6.73 8.02
CA SER A 54 11.08 -6.81 7.77
C SER A 54 11.40 -7.41 6.39
N ARG A 55 10.41 -7.52 5.51
CA ARG A 55 10.56 -8.08 4.17
C ARG A 55 10.09 -7.06 3.14
N ALA A 56 10.95 -6.79 2.16
CA ALA A 56 10.55 -6.07 0.96
C ALA A 56 9.65 -6.94 0.09
N TYR A 57 8.59 -6.34 -0.44
CA TYR A 57 7.60 -7.04 -1.25
C TYR A 57 8.06 -7.01 -2.71
N ARG A 58 7.66 -8.00 -3.50
CA ARG A 58 8.06 -8.07 -4.91
C ARG A 58 7.06 -7.38 -5.83
N TRP A 59 5.78 -7.37 -5.47
CA TRP A 59 4.72 -7.01 -6.41
C TRP A 59 3.79 -5.90 -5.94
N ASN A 60 3.95 -5.42 -4.71
CA ASN A 60 3.17 -4.33 -4.14
C ASN A 60 3.93 -3.75 -2.95
N GLU A 61 3.33 -2.80 -2.26
CA GLU A 61 3.70 -2.39 -0.90
C GLU A 61 2.42 -2.26 -0.07
N ASP A 62 2.55 -2.19 1.26
CA ASP A 62 1.42 -1.87 2.13
C ASP A 62 1.74 -0.84 3.21
N GLY A 63 0.67 -0.18 3.66
CA GLY A 63 0.74 0.86 4.67
C GLY A 63 -0.63 1.40 5.04
N LEU A 64 -0.83 1.65 6.35
CA LEU A 64 -2.07 2.16 6.91
C LEU A 64 -2.34 3.58 6.41
N ALA A 65 -3.52 3.80 5.83
CA ALA A 65 -3.91 5.08 5.22
C ALA A 65 -2.84 5.62 4.26
N GLY A 66 -2.28 4.71 3.45
CA GLY A 66 -1.12 4.97 2.63
C GLY A 66 -1.37 5.85 1.42
N ILE A 67 -0.39 6.68 1.07
CA ILE A 67 -0.32 7.37 -0.22
C ILE A 67 0.99 7.03 -0.92
N CYS A 68 0.96 6.98 -2.25
CA CYS A 68 2.16 6.77 -3.03
C CYS A 68 2.06 7.50 -4.37
N ASP A 69 3.18 7.61 -5.06
CA ASP A 69 3.13 7.97 -6.46
C ASP A 69 2.51 6.82 -7.27
N ARG A 70 2.01 7.11 -8.47
CA ARG A 70 1.32 6.14 -9.34
C ARG A 70 2.17 4.93 -9.75
N HIS A 71 3.49 4.96 -9.55
CA HIS A 71 4.39 3.84 -9.80
C HIS A 71 4.80 3.09 -8.51
N GLN A 72 4.36 3.56 -7.34
CA GLN A 72 4.75 3.02 -6.02
C GLN A 72 6.27 3.03 -5.76
N TYR A 73 7.01 3.98 -6.34
CA TYR A 73 8.42 4.15 -6.02
C TYR A 73 8.63 4.85 -4.69
N ILE A 74 7.69 5.72 -4.30
CA ILE A 74 7.70 6.42 -3.01
C ILE A 74 6.36 6.17 -2.34
N CYS A 75 6.44 5.56 -1.15
CA CYS A 75 5.29 5.21 -0.34
C CYS A 75 5.36 5.94 1.01
N PHE A 76 4.25 6.52 1.41
CA PHE A 76 4.04 7.09 2.73
C PHE A 76 2.89 6.36 3.39
N ALA A 77 3.00 6.12 4.69
CA ALA A 77 1.96 5.50 5.50
C ALA A 77 1.97 6.07 6.91
N ILE A 78 0.85 5.91 7.60
CA ILE A 78 0.74 6.27 9.01
C ILE A 78 1.25 5.10 9.85
N ALA A 79 2.12 5.39 10.80
CA ALA A 79 2.53 4.43 11.83
C ALA A 79 2.07 4.95 13.20
N LEU A 80 1.31 4.13 13.92
CA LEU A 80 0.79 4.47 15.25
C LEU A 80 1.43 3.57 16.31
N TRP A 81 1.57 4.07 17.54
CA TRP A 81 2.03 3.26 18.67
C TRP A 81 1.12 3.48 19.88
N ASN A 82 0.68 2.39 20.49
CA ASN A 82 -0.17 2.43 21.68
C ASN A 82 0.64 2.51 23.00
N GLY A 83 1.97 2.52 22.93
CA GLY A 83 2.84 2.55 24.12
C GLY A 83 3.02 1.20 24.83
N ARG A 84 2.34 0.14 24.37
CA ARG A 84 2.33 -1.17 25.03
C ARG A 84 2.96 -2.27 24.19
N ASP A 85 2.70 -2.24 22.89
CA ASP A 85 3.15 -3.29 22.01
C ASP A 85 4.61 -3.07 21.58
N PRO A 86 5.36 -4.14 21.29
CA PRO A 86 6.76 -4.01 20.86
C PRO A 86 6.91 -3.47 19.43
N ILE A 87 5.81 -3.11 18.76
CA ILE A 87 5.77 -2.83 17.32
C ILE A 87 4.85 -1.65 17.02
N LEU A 88 5.22 -0.88 16.00
CA LEU A 88 4.36 0.13 15.38
C LEU A 88 3.22 -0.52 14.58
N LYS A 89 2.09 0.16 14.53
CA LYS A 89 0.88 -0.24 13.81
C LYS A 89 0.87 0.54 12.52
N GLU A 90 1.40 -0.09 11.50
CA GLU A 90 1.61 0.49 10.17
C GLU A 90 0.84 -0.26 9.07
N ARG A 91 0.12 -1.36 9.40
CA ARG A 91 -0.63 -2.22 8.46
C ARG A 91 -1.89 -2.75 9.14
N ILE A 92 -2.90 -3.14 8.35
CA ILE A 92 -4.09 -3.81 8.89
C ILE A 92 -3.80 -5.30 9.11
N PHE A 93 -4.37 -5.84 10.19
CA PHE A 93 -4.19 -7.21 10.69
C PHE A 93 -2.75 -7.41 11.19
N GLY A 94 -2.59 -7.20 12.50
CA GLY A 94 -1.33 -7.18 13.24
C GLY A 94 -1.59 -6.91 14.71
#